data_AF-A0A3B9ILB5-F1
#
_entry.id   AF-A0A3B9ILB5-F1
#
_cell.length_a   1.000
_cell.length_b   1.000
_cell.length_c   1.000
_cell.angle_alpha   90.00
_cell.angle_beta   90.00
_cell.angle_gamma   90.00
#
_symmetry.space_group_name_H-M   'P 1'
#
loop_
_entity.id
_entity.type
_entity.pdbx_description
1 polymer ?
#
loop_
_entity_poly.entity_id
_entity_poly.type
_entity_poly.pdbx_seq_one_letter_code
_entity_poly.pdbx_strand_id
1 'polypeptide(L)'
;MTAASPLLDAAPGHRLPVVADPDRAAIARERILERLGEAQGDAADDLAAFRAFLEDPTGRRLIDGMACGSAYLTQLAVIEAPVLARTVRLGPVAAFDEIRAGFEALKRQGGTEAQVMAELRRLKRRAALVIGLADLAGIWSLAEVTGAVSDTAEAALQAAFAHLLRDAARRGEIRLDTPEDPGPTSGLFALGM
;
A
#
# COMPACT_ATOMS: atom_id res chain seq x y z
N MET A 1 7.51 -26.36 6.55
CA MET A 1 8.63 -25.52 6.06
C MET A 1 8.12 -24.10 6.02
N THR A 2 8.39 -23.32 7.06
CA THR A 2 8.03 -21.90 7.14
C THR A 2 8.78 -21.16 6.04
N ALA A 3 8.09 -20.64 5.04
CA ALA A 3 8.70 -19.75 4.06
C ALA A 3 9.17 -18.51 4.84
N ALA A 4 10.48 -18.29 4.90
CA ALA A 4 11.05 -17.10 5.52
C ALA A 4 10.50 -15.87 4.78
N SER A 5 9.96 -14.92 5.53
CA SER A 5 9.44 -13.68 4.96
C SER A 5 10.61 -12.83 4.46
N PRO A 6 10.52 -12.23 3.25
CA PRO A 6 11.54 -11.30 2.78
C PRO A 6 11.76 -10.10 3.72
N LEU A 7 10.78 -9.76 4.57
CA LEU A 7 10.91 -8.73 5.60
C LEU A 7 11.86 -9.13 6.74
N LEU A 8 12.03 -10.43 6.99
CA LEU A 8 12.92 -10.95 8.02
C LEU A 8 14.36 -11.05 7.51
N ASP A 9 14.55 -11.41 6.24
CA ASP A 9 15.87 -11.65 5.66
C ASP A 9 16.68 -10.37 5.43
N ALA A 10 16.00 -9.23 5.29
CA ALA A 10 16.62 -7.96 4.91
C ALA A 10 16.88 -7.00 6.10
N ALA A 11 16.32 -7.27 7.28
CA ALA A 11 16.43 -6.36 8.43
C ALA A 11 17.70 -6.64 9.26
N PRO A 12 18.72 -5.76 9.28
CA PRO A 12 19.79 -5.88 10.27
C PRO A 12 19.19 -5.67 11.66
N GLY A 13 19.16 -6.73 12.49
CA GLY A 13 18.43 -6.80 13.77
C GLY A 13 18.68 -5.69 14.81
N HIS A 14 19.64 -4.80 14.57
CA HIS A 14 19.90 -3.59 15.35
C HIS A 14 18.92 -2.42 15.08
N ARG A 15 18.22 -2.39 13.93
CA ARG A 15 17.43 -1.20 13.50
C ARG A 15 15.92 -1.26 13.74
N LEU A 16 15.39 -2.37 14.27
CA LEU A 16 13.94 -2.48 14.48
C LEU A 16 13.42 -1.52 15.56
N PRO A 17 12.19 -0.99 15.41
CA PRO A 17 11.66 -0.01 16.35
C PRO A 17 11.55 -0.56 17.78
N VAL A 18 11.57 0.36 18.74
CA VAL A 18 11.43 0.02 20.16
C VAL A 18 9.96 -0.21 20.49
N VAL A 19 9.67 -1.28 21.22
CA VAL A 19 8.33 -1.57 21.75
C VAL A 19 8.19 -0.88 23.10
N ALA A 20 7.60 0.31 23.09
CA ALA A 20 7.44 1.12 24.31
C ALA A 20 6.17 0.77 25.10
N ASP A 21 5.16 0.19 24.44
CA ASP A 21 3.84 -0.12 25.01
C ASP A 21 3.36 -1.50 24.54
N PRO A 22 3.61 -2.57 25.32
CA PRO A 22 3.26 -3.94 24.96
C PRO A 22 1.75 -4.18 24.83
N ASP A 23 0.93 -3.47 25.60
CA ASP A 23 -0.53 -3.66 25.59
C ASP A 23 -1.13 -3.09 24.30
N ARG A 24 -0.70 -1.89 23.92
CA ARG A 24 -1.05 -1.29 22.63
C ARG A 24 -0.63 -2.17 21.45
N ALA A 25 0.57 -2.73 21.51
CA ALA A 25 1.05 -3.65 20.49
C ALA A 25 0.19 -4.92 20.42
N ALA A 26 -0.21 -5.48 21.56
CA ALA A 26 -1.09 -6.65 21.62
C ALA A 26 -2.47 -6.37 20.99
N ILE A 27 -3.09 -5.25 21.32
CA ILE A 27 -4.37 -4.82 20.75
C ILE A 27 -4.27 -4.66 19.23
N ALA A 28 -3.17 -4.08 18.74
CA ALA A 28 -2.95 -3.93 17.31
C ALA A 28 -2.87 -5.29 16.59
N ARG A 29 -2.10 -6.24 17.13
CA ARG A 29 -2.00 -7.59 16.56
C ARG A 29 -3.35 -8.31 16.53
N GLU A 30 -4.11 -8.24 17.62
CA GLU A 30 -5.43 -8.86 17.72
C GLU A 30 -6.37 -8.34 16.63
N ARG A 31 -6.48 -7.01 16.49
CA ARG A 31 -7.33 -6.37 15.47
C ARG A 31 -6.90 -6.70 14.04
N ILE A 32 -5.60 -6.80 13.79
CA ILE A 32 -5.08 -7.20 12.47
C ILE A 32 -5.49 -8.65 12.16
N LEU A 33 -5.32 -9.56 13.11
CA LEU A 33 -5.68 -10.98 12.95
C LEU A 33 -7.19 -11.19 12.80
N GLU A 34 -8.00 -10.47 13.59
CA GLU A 34 -9.46 -10.44 13.46
C GLU A 34 -9.87 -10.02 12.05
N ARG A 35 -9.34 -8.89 11.57
CA ARG A 35 -9.65 -8.38 10.23
C ARG A 35 -9.23 -9.35 9.12
N LEU A 36 -8.08 -10.01 9.27
CA LEU A 36 -7.63 -11.04 8.32
C LEU A 36 -8.54 -12.28 8.34
N GLY A 37 -9.05 -12.67 9.51
CA GLY A 37 -9.98 -13.79 9.65
C GLY A 37 -11.33 -13.55 8.97
N GLU A 38 -11.75 -12.29 8.88
CA GLU A 38 -12.97 -11.86 8.16
C GLU A 38 -12.76 -11.68 6.65
N ALA A 39 -11.51 -11.71 6.16
CA ALA A 39 -11.21 -11.48 4.76
C ALA A 39 -11.73 -12.65 3.91
N GLN A 40 -12.48 -12.34 2.85
CA GLN A 40 -13.01 -13.32 1.90
C GLN A 40 -12.01 -13.61 0.77
N GLY A 41 -11.96 -14.85 0.29
CA GLY A 41 -11.15 -15.27 -0.86
C GLY A 41 -9.96 -16.17 -0.50
N ASP A 42 -8.99 -16.28 -1.41
CA ASP A 42 -7.83 -17.19 -1.33
C ASP A 42 -6.70 -16.67 -0.41
N ALA A 43 -7.06 -15.91 0.64
CA ALA A 43 -6.12 -15.25 1.56
C ALA A 43 -5.57 -16.19 2.65
N ALA A 44 -5.82 -17.50 2.56
CA ALA A 44 -5.37 -18.47 3.54
C ALA A 44 -3.84 -18.49 3.67
N ASP A 45 -3.14 -18.41 2.54
CA ASP A 45 -1.67 -18.38 2.50
C ASP A 45 -1.11 -17.07 3.10
N ASP A 46 -1.74 -15.93 2.81
CA ASP A 46 -1.37 -14.63 3.37
C ASP A 46 -1.55 -14.65 4.91
N LEU A 47 -2.69 -15.16 5.41
CA LEU A 47 -2.94 -15.30 6.85
C LEU A 47 -1.95 -16.27 7.52
N ALA A 48 -1.67 -17.42 6.91
CA ALA A 48 -0.71 -18.39 7.44
C ALA A 48 0.70 -17.79 7.51
N ALA A 49 1.14 -17.08 6.45
CA ALA A 49 2.41 -16.38 6.44
C ALA A 49 2.49 -15.29 7.52
N PHE A 50 1.40 -14.52 7.70
CA PHE A 50 1.36 -13.48 8.73
C PHE A 50 1.41 -14.06 10.16
N ARG A 51 0.73 -15.18 10.41
CA ARG A 51 0.82 -15.88 11.71
C ARG A 51 2.24 -16.35 12.00
N ALA A 52 2.87 -17.02 11.03
CA ALA A 52 4.26 -17.46 11.15
C ALA A 52 5.22 -16.28 11.38
N PHE A 53 4.98 -15.14 10.73
CA PHE A 53 5.77 -13.92 10.93
C PHE A 53 5.65 -13.34 12.35
N LEU A 54 4.49 -13.48 13.00
CA LEU A 54 4.30 -13.06 14.40
C LEU A 54 4.88 -14.05 15.43
N GLU A 55 5.12 -15.30 15.04
CA GLU A 55 5.82 -16.29 15.86
C GLU A 55 7.33 -16.00 15.88
N ASP A 56 7.88 -15.41 14.81
CA ASP A 56 9.25 -14.96 14.76
C ASP A 56 9.45 -13.68 15.63
N PRO A 57 10.45 -13.65 16.54
CA PRO A 57 10.69 -12.49 17.41
C PRO A 57 10.98 -11.19 16.65
N THR A 58 11.66 -11.27 15.51
CA THR A 58 12.02 -10.12 14.67
C THR A 58 10.77 -9.59 13.98
N GLY A 59 9.96 -10.48 13.39
CA GLY A 59 8.71 -10.11 12.73
C GLY A 59 7.70 -9.52 13.71
N ARG A 60 7.53 -10.14 14.87
CA ARG A 60 6.70 -9.61 15.96
C ARG A 60 7.17 -8.22 16.41
N ARG A 61 8.48 -8.04 16.60
CA ARG A 61 9.04 -6.75 17.02
C ARG A 61 8.81 -5.65 15.99
N LEU A 62 8.82 -5.95 14.69
CA LEU A 62 8.48 -4.98 13.65
C LEU A 62 7.02 -4.50 13.78
N ILE A 63 6.07 -5.42 13.92
CA ILE A 63 4.65 -5.09 14.07
C ILE A 63 4.38 -4.33 15.38
N ASP A 64 4.97 -4.78 16.48
CA ASP A 64 4.82 -4.15 17.79
C ASP A 64 5.45 -2.75 17.80
N GLY A 65 6.62 -2.62 17.18
CA GLY A 65 7.32 -1.35 17.00
C GLY A 65 6.54 -0.36 16.15
N MET A 66 5.93 -0.82 15.04
CA MET A 66 5.01 -0.01 14.24
C MET A 66 3.81 0.44 15.07
N ALA A 67 3.23 -0.47 15.85
CA ALA A 67 2.05 -0.20 16.67
C ALA A 67 2.29 0.91 17.72
N CYS A 68 3.46 0.88 18.35
CA CYS A 68 3.89 1.89 19.31
C CYS A 68 4.32 3.20 18.62
N GLY A 69 5.06 3.11 17.51
CA GLY A 69 5.72 4.25 16.87
C GLY A 69 4.84 5.08 15.95
N SER A 70 3.75 4.51 15.39
CA SER A 70 2.91 5.21 14.42
C SER A 70 1.44 4.82 14.52
N ALA A 71 0.63 5.69 15.11
CA ALA A 71 -0.83 5.54 15.14
C ALA A 71 -1.43 5.45 13.72
N TYR A 72 -0.87 6.21 12.78
CA TYR A 72 -1.30 6.22 11.38
C TYR A 72 -1.06 4.85 10.72
N LEU A 73 0.17 4.31 10.79
CA LEU A 73 0.46 2.99 10.20
C LEU A 73 -0.30 1.87 10.89
N THR A 74 -0.50 1.96 12.21
CA THR A 74 -1.34 1.01 12.96
C THR A 74 -2.76 0.97 12.42
N GLN A 75 -3.36 2.15 12.20
CA GLN A 75 -4.71 2.24 11.64
C GLN A 75 -4.77 1.66 10.22
N LEU A 76 -3.78 1.97 9.37
CA LEU A 76 -3.70 1.39 8.03
C LEU A 76 -3.52 -0.12 8.04
N ALA A 77 -2.68 -0.65 8.92
CA ALA A 77 -2.43 -2.07 9.10
C ALA A 77 -3.70 -2.84 9.47
N VAL A 78 -4.59 -2.24 10.28
CA VAL A 78 -5.90 -2.82 10.59
C VAL A 78 -6.84 -2.72 9.38
N ILE A 79 -6.96 -1.54 8.75
CA ILE A 79 -7.91 -1.33 7.64
C ILE A 79 -7.54 -2.19 6.42
N GLU A 80 -6.25 -2.24 6.08
CA GLU A 80 -5.70 -2.94 4.91
C GLU A 80 -4.93 -4.19 5.34
N ALA A 81 -5.39 -4.89 6.38
CA ALA A 81 -4.73 -6.09 6.91
C ALA A 81 -4.38 -7.14 5.84
N PRO A 82 -5.23 -7.42 4.82
CA PRO A 82 -4.83 -8.30 3.71
C PRO A 82 -3.57 -7.84 2.97
N VAL A 83 -3.37 -6.53 2.80
CA VAL A 83 -2.16 -5.97 2.16
C VAL A 83 -0.95 -6.11 3.06
N LEU A 84 -1.09 -5.93 4.38
CA LEU A 84 -0.01 -6.21 5.33
C LEU A 84 0.44 -7.67 5.24
N ALA A 85 -0.49 -8.62 5.32
CA ALA A 85 -0.19 -10.04 5.26
C ALA A 85 0.46 -10.43 3.93
N ARG A 86 -0.05 -9.89 2.82
CA ARG A 86 0.54 -10.07 1.49
C ARG A 86 1.95 -9.48 1.38
N THR A 87 2.20 -8.33 1.99
CA THR A 87 3.53 -7.71 2.05
C THR A 87 4.51 -8.55 2.85
N VAL A 88 4.05 -9.15 3.95
CA VAL A 88 4.85 -10.11 4.73
C VAL A 88 5.22 -11.33 3.89
N ARG A 89 4.28 -11.87 3.10
CA ARG A 89 4.55 -13.07 2.30
C ARG A 89 5.43 -12.80 1.07
N LEU A 90 5.15 -11.71 0.34
CA LEU A 90 5.80 -11.43 -0.96
C LEU A 90 6.98 -10.45 -0.86
N GLY A 91 7.08 -9.70 0.24
CA GLY A 91 7.99 -8.59 0.39
C GLY A 91 7.42 -7.24 -0.11
N PRO A 92 8.05 -6.12 0.27
CA PRO A 92 7.55 -4.78 0.00
C PRO A 92 7.60 -4.38 -1.48
N VAL A 93 8.61 -4.85 -2.22
CA VAL A 93 8.76 -4.54 -3.66
C VAL A 93 7.59 -5.12 -4.45
N ALA A 94 7.36 -6.42 -4.33
CA ALA A 94 6.27 -7.08 -5.05
C ALA A 94 4.89 -6.55 -4.64
N ALA A 95 4.66 -6.29 -3.35
CA ALA A 95 3.41 -5.71 -2.87
C ALA A 95 3.19 -4.28 -3.40
N PHE A 96 4.26 -3.48 -3.53
CA PHE A 96 4.18 -2.13 -4.09
C PHE A 96 3.90 -2.15 -5.60
N ASP A 97 4.50 -3.07 -6.34
CA ASP A 97 4.25 -3.25 -7.79
C ASP A 97 2.79 -3.59 -8.08
N GLU A 98 2.14 -4.40 -7.25
CA GLU A 98 0.72 -4.68 -7.37
C GLU A 98 -0.16 -3.45 -7.15
N ILE A 99 0.24 -2.57 -6.22
CA ILE A 99 -0.46 -1.31 -5.97
C ILE A 99 -0.30 -0.36 -7.16
N ARG A 100 0.91 -0.27 -7.75
CA ARG A 100 1.16 0.45 -9.01
C ARG A 100 0.29 -0.09 -10.14
N ALA A 101 0.21 -1.41 -10.30
CA ALA A 101 -0.68 -2.03 -11.29
C ALA A 101 -2.15 -1.69 -11.04
N GLY A 102 -2.56 -1.53 -9.78
CA GLY A 102 -3.89 -1.04 -9.40
C GLY A 102 -4.17 0.39 -9.88
N PHE A 103 -3.21 1.31 -9.75
CA PHE A 103 -3.34 2.66 -10.31
C PHE A 103 -3.44 2.63 -11.83
N GLU A 104 -2.61 1.84 -12.52
CA GLU A 104 -2.68 1.71 -13.98
C GLU A 104 -4.00 1.10 -14.46
N ALA A 105 -4.54 0.12 -13.72
CA ALA A 105 -5.85 -0.43 -14.00
C ALA A 105 -6.94 0.63 -13.85
N LEU A 106 -6.91 1.41 -12.74
CA LEU A 106 -7.86 2.49 -12.51
C LEU A 106 -7.77 3.58 -13.59
N LYS A 107 -6.55 3.96 -13.97
CA LYS A 107 -6.29 4.93 -15.05
C LYS A 107 -6.95 4.50 -16.35
N ARG A 108 -6.81 3.22 -16.75
CA ARG A 108 -7.35 2.69 -18.01
C ARG A 108 -8.85 2.44 -17.97
N GLN A 109 -9.35 1.81 -16.91
CA GLN A 109 -10.74 1.37 -16.81
C GLN A 109 -11.69 2.52 -16.45
N GLY A 110 -11.22 3.48 -15.64
CA GLY A 110 -12.07 4.53 -15.10
C GLY A 110 -13.18 3.99 -14.19
N GLY A 111 -14.30 4.70 -14.18
CA GLY A 111 -15.45 4.41 -13.31
C GLY A 111 -16.31 5.66 -13.13
N THR A 112 -17.30 5.58 -12.25
CA THR A 112 -17.98 6.79 -11.75
C THR A 112 -17.00 7.61 -10.91
N GLU A 113 -17.27 8.90 -10.77
CA GLU A 113 -16.46 9.79 -9.91
C GLU A 113 -16.30 9.22 -8.50
N ALA A 114 -17.41 8.76 -7.90
CA ALA A 114 -17.40 8.15 -6.57
C ALA A 114 -16.52 6.89 -6.50
N GLN A 115 -16.55 6.03 -7.52
CA GLN A 115 -15.74 4.81 -7.58
C GLN A 115 -14.24 5.15 -7.71
N VAL A 116 -13.89 6.07 -8.61
CA VAL A 116 -12.50 6.51 -8.81
C VAL A 116 -11.96 7.16 -7.54
N MET A 117 -12.74 8.04 -6.93
CA MET A 117 -12.41 8.68 -5.65
C MET A 117 -12.19 7.67 -4.52
N ALA A 118 -13.02 6.62 -4.44
CA ALA A 118 -12.89 5.58 -3.43
C ALA A 118 -11.63 4.74 -3.65
N GLU A 119 -11.35 4.33 -4.90
CA GLU A 119 -10.16 3.53 -5.21
C GLU A 119 -8.85 4.30 -5.08
N LEU A 120 -8.79 5.58 -5.49
CA LEU A 120 -7.62 6.42 -5.27
C LEU A 120 -7.26 6.49 -3.77
N ARG A 121 -8.27 6.65 -2.89
CA ARG A 121 -8.05 6.65 -1.44
C ARG A 121 -7.57 5.30 -0.93
N ARG A 122 -8.10 4.20 -1.47
CA ARG A 122 -7.70 2.84 -1.11
C ARG A 122 -6.26 2.54 -1.53
N LEU A 123 -5.91 2.78 -2.78
CA LEU A 123 -4.55 2.58 -3.30
C LEU A 123 -3.52 3.45 -2.56
N LYS A 124 -3.84 4.72 -2.28
CA LYS A 124 -2.98 5.59 -1.46
C LYS A 124 -2.70 5.02 -0.07
N ARG A 125 -3.74 4.54 0.63
CA ARG A 125 -3.58 3.94 1.96
C ARG A 125 -2.69 2.70 1.91
N ARG A 126 -2.88 1.85 0.91
CA ARG A 126 -2.08 0.64 0.71
C ARG A 126 -0.62 0.97 0.44
N ALA A 127 -0.36 1.91 -0.47
CA ALA A 127 0.99 2.39 -0.76
C ALA A 127 1.67 2.90 0.52
N ALA A 128 1.00 3.78 1.28
CA ALA A 128 1.55 4.32 2.52
C ALA A 128 1.90 3.23 3.55
N LEU A 129 1.08 2.17 3.66
CA LEU A 129 1.35 1.05 4.54
C LEU A 129 2.59 0.25 4.10
N VAL A 130 2.68 -0.11 2.82
CA VAL A 130 3.81 -0.89 2.28
C VAL A 130 5.11 -0.09 2.37
N ILE A 131 5.07 1.19 1.96
CA ILE A 131 6.22 2.10 2.05
C ILE A 131 6.69 2.24 3.50
N GLY A 132 5.76 2.49 4.43
CA GLY A 132 6.09 2.64 5.85
C GLY A 132 6.66 1.37 6.48
N LEU A 133 6.18 0.19 6.08
CA LEU A 133 6.74 -1.09 6.54
C LEU A 133 8.16 -1.31 6.01
N ALA A 134 8.41 -1.00 4.74
CA ALA A 134 9.73 -1.13 4.14
C ALA A 134 10.76 -0.19 4.80
N ASP A 135 10.34 1.02 5.14
CA ASP A 135 11.14 2.00 5.91
C ASP A 135 11.45 1.49 7.32
N LEU A 136 10.42 1.07 8.08
CA LEU A 136 10.58 0.56 9.45
C LEU A 136 11.41 -0.73 9.52
N ALA A 137 11.33 -1.58 8.49
CA ALA A 137 12.15 -2.79 8.37
C ALA A 137 13.59 -2.48 7.91
N GLY A 138 13.87 -1.25 7.48
CA GLY A 138 15.19 -0.83 6.99
C GLY A 138 15.56 -1.43 5.63
N ILE A 139 14.58 -1.86 4.85
CA ILE A 139 14.75 -2.54 3.56
C ILE A 139 14.96 -1.50 2.45
N TRP A 140 14.20 -0.42 2.52
CA TRP A 140 14.36 0.72 1.63
C TRP A 140 15.20 1.79 2.29
N SER A 141 16.14 2.31 1.51
CA SER A 141 16.82 3.56 1.80
C SER A 141 15.82 4.73 1.81
N LEU A 142 16.20 5.83 2.45
CA LEU A 142 15.39 7.05 2.43
C LEU A 142 15.04 7.51 1.00
N ALA A 143 15.98 7.38 0.06
CA ALA A 143 15.76 7.73 -1.34
C ALA A 143 14.65 6.88 -1.98
N GLU A 144 14.68 5.56 -1.76
CA GLU A 144 13.65 4.64 -2.25
C GLU A 144 12.29 4.91 -1.61
N VAL A 145 12.24 5.19 -0.31
CA VAL A 145 11.01 5.58 0.40
C VAL A 145 10.42 6.84 -0.22
N THR A 146 11.22 7.90 -0.41
CA THR A 146 10.74 9.15 -1.02
C THR A 146 10.34 8.99 -2.48
N GLY A 147 11.09 8.18 -3.24
CA GLY A 147 10.75 7.84 -4.63
C GLY A 147 9.40 7.14 -4.71
N ALA A 148 9.16 6.13 -3.88
CA ALA A 148 7.89 5.41 -3.86
C ALA A 148 6.69 6.30 -3.46
N VAL A 149 6.89 7.28 -2.57
CA VAL A 149 5.87 8.30 -2.26
C VAL A 149 5.57 9.16 -3.49
N SER A 150 6.61 9.64 -4.18
CA SER A 150 6.44 10.43 -5.41
C SER A 150 5.78 9.64 -6.53
N ASP A 151 6.20 8.39 -6.76
CA ASP A 151 5.60 7.50 -7.76
C ASP A 151 4.11 7.25 -7.47
N THR A 152 3.76 7.08 -6.18
CA THR A 152 2.37 6.95 -5.75
C THR A 152 1.57 8.21 -6.06
N ALA A 153 2.15 9.39 -5.80
CA ALA A 153 1.50 10.67 -6.08
C ALA A 153 1.29 10.87 -7.59
N GLU A 154 2.31 10.57 -8.40
CA GLU A 154 2.23 10.65 -9.85
C GLU A 154 1.18 9.69 -10.42
N ALA A 155 1.19 8.42 -10.01
CA ALA A 155 0.19 7.44 -10.45
C ALA A 155 -1.24 7.83 -10.07
N ALA A 156 -1.44 8.40 -8.87
CA ALA A 156 -2.74 8.92 -8.44
C ALA A 156 -3.20 10.12 -9.29
N LEU A 157 -2.29 11.05 -9.60
CA LEU A 157 -2.59 12.20 -10.46
C LEU A 157 -2.94 11.74 -11.88
N GLN A 158 -2.16 10.82 -12.46
CA GLN A 158 -2.43 10.28 -13.79
C GLN A 158 -3.79 9.61 -13.87
N ALA A 159 -4.15 8.79 -12.88
CA ALA A 159 -5.48 8.14 -12.82
C ALA A 159 -6.62 9.17 -12.65
N ALA A 160 -6.44 10.20 -11.81
CA ALA A 160 -7.42 11.26 -11.61
C ALA A 160 -7.61 12.12 -12.88
N PHE A 161 -6.53 12.55 -13.51
CA PHE A 161 -6.60 13.32 -14.75
C PHE A 161 -7.22 12.50 -15.89
N ALA A 162 -6.88 11.22 -16.00
CA ALA A 162 -7.51 10.35 -16.99
C ALA A 162 -9.02 10.24 -16.79
N HIS A 163 -9.51 10.25 -15.55
CA HIS A 163 -10.94 10.31 -15.27
C HIS A 163 -11.55 11.66 -15.69
N LEU A 164 -10.96 12.78 -15.28
CA LEU A 164 -11.48 14.12 -15.56
C LEU A 164 -11.47 14.45 -17.06
N LEU A 165 -10.42 14.06 -17.78
CA LEU A 165 -10.33 14.24 -19.23
C LEU A 165 -11.43 13.47 -19.97
N ARG A 166 -11.69 12.22 -19.58
CA ARG A 166 -12.81 11.45 -20.14
C ARG A 166 -14.15 12.09 -19.82
N ASP A 167 -14.31 12.65 -18.62
CA ASP A 167 -15.55 13.33 -18.25
C ASP A 167 -15.79 14.60 -19.08
N ALA A 168 -14.78 15.45 -19.24
CA ALA A 168 -14.83 16.63 -20.11
C ALA A 168 -15.16 16.26 -21.57
N ALA A 169 -14.55 15.18 -22.08
CA ALA A 169 -14.85 14.67 -23.42
C ALA A 169 -16.30 14.18 -23.55
N ARG A 170 -16.85 13.47 -22.54
CA ARG A 170 -18.26 13.05 -22.51
C ARG A 170 -19.22 14.24 -22.53
N ARG A 171 -18.85 15.35 -21.90
CA ARG A 171 -19.62 16.61 -21.90
C ARG A 171 -19.47 17.41 -23.21
N GLY A 172 -18.57 16.99 -24.11
CA GLY A 172 -18.29 17.67 -25.38
C GLY A 172 -17.40 18.91 -25.24
N GLU A 173 -16.75 19.09 -24.10
CA GLU A 173 -15.89 20.25 -23.83
C GLU A 173 -14.53 20.13 -24.54
N ILE A 174 -14.03 18.91 -24.71
CA ILE A 174 -12.76 18.60 -25.38
C ILE A 174 -12.91 17.40 -26.32
N ARG A 175 -11.94 17.23 -27.22
CA ARG A 175 -11.75 16.02 -28.03
C ARG A 175 -10.52 15.28 -27.53
N LEU A 176 -10.62 13.96 -27.43
CA LEU A 176 -9.51 13.08 -27.07
C LEU A 176 -9.13 12.24 -28.28
N ASP A 177 -7.85 12.27 -28.64
CA ASP A 177 -7.31 11.42 -29.71
C ASP A 177 -7.14 9.97 -29.23
N THR A 178 -6.95 9.77 -27.93
CA THR A 178 -6.71 8.45 -27.31
C THR A 178 -7.54 8.31 -26.02
N PRO A 179 -8.82 7.91 -26.12
CA PRO A 179 -9.72 7.84 -24.94
C PRO A 179 -9.26 6.85 -23.85
N GLU A 180 -8.52 5.81 -24.20
CA GLU A 180 -8.02 4.77 -23.30
C GLU A 180 -6.83 5.23 -22.45
N ASP A 181 -6.01 6.15 -22.96
CA ASP A 181 -4.95 6.83 -22.21
C ASP A 181 -4.90 8.32 -22.62
N PRO A 182 -5.79 9.15 -22.04
CA PRO A 182 -5.99 10.52 -22.51
C PRO A 182 -4.87 11.47 -22.09
N GLY A 183 -3.98 11.08 -21.18
CA GLY A 183 -2.95 11.95 -20.62
C GLY A 183 -2.02 12.55 -21.68
N PRO A 184 -1.27 11.72 -22.43
CA PRO A 184 -0.21 12.19 -23.33
C PRO A 184 -0.63 13.19 -24.41
N THR A 185 -1.87 13.15 -24.90
CA THR A 185 -2.36 13.98 -26.01
C THR A 185 -3.35 15.07 -25.61
N SER A 186 -3.68 15.18 -24.31
CA SER A 186 -4.68 16.14 -23.82
C SER A 186 -4.23 17.61 -23.83
N GLY A 187 -2.93 17.89 -23.86
CA GLY A 187 -2.37 19.22 -23.61
C GLY A 187 -2.48 19.70 -22.16
N LEU A 188 -2.99 18.86 -21.24
CA LEU A 188 -3.02 19.14 -19.81
C LEU A 188 -1.65 18.86 -19.18
N PHE A 189 -1.18 19.79 -18.34
CA PHE A 189 -0.02 19.58 -17.49
C PHE A 189 -0.31 20.08 -16.06
N ALA A 190 0.33 19.45 -15.08
CA ALA A 190 0.28 19.86 -13.68
C ALA A 190 1.71 19.93 -13.15
N LEU A 191 2.02 20.98 -12.40
CA LEU A 191 3.34 21.18 -11.79
C LEU A 191 3.23 20.97 -10.29
N GLY A 192 3.90 19.92 -9.79
CA GLY A 192 4.10 19.72 -8.36
C GLY A 192 5.19 20.66 -7.85
N MET A 193 4.91 21.35 -6.74
CA MET A 193 5.78 22.36 -6.12
C MET A 193 6.09 21.97 -4.67
#